data_AF-A0A1I3AKB7-F1
#
_entry.id   AF-A0A1I3AKB7-F1
#
_cell.length_a   1.000
_cell.length_b   1.000
_cell.length_c   1.000
_cell.angle_alpha   90.00
_cell.angle_beta   90.00
_cell.angle_gamma   90.00
#
_symmetry.space_group_name_H-M   'P 1'
#
loop_
_entity.id
_entity.type
_entity.pdbx_description
1 polymer ?
#
loop_
_entity_poly.entity_id
_entity_poly.type
_entity_poly.pdbx_seq_one_letter_code
_entity_poly.pdbx_strand_id
1 'polypeptide(L)'
;MVIEIKADGIWFHGSNIVLSELREGSTITQWKELAEAFSHQPTILSYDDNGNISHNGKEKGYLYIIDEPVEIGKDIYQHPRTTMDENAEFLTNRPLKVKLIEEL
;
A
#
# COMPACT_ATOMS: atom_id res chain seq x y z
N MET A 1 6.17 -11.71 9.95
CA MET A 1 4.88 -12.45 10.15
C MET A 1 4.47 -13.12 8.83
N VAL A 2 3.48 -14.04 8.81
CA VAL A 2 2.94 -14.58 7.54
C VAL A 2 1.84 -13.65 7.02
N ILE A 3 2.02 -13.10 5.82
CA ILE A 3 1.03 -12.26 5.13
C ILE A 3 0.54 -13.02 3.90
N GLU A 4 -0.76 -13.28 3.84
CA GLU A 4 -1.41 -13.98 2.73
C GLU A 4 -2.02 -12.98 1.74
N ILE A 5 -1.80 -13.21 0.44
CA ILE A 5 -2.45 -12.46 -0.63
C ILE A 5 -3.65 -13.24 -1.16
N LYS A 6 -4.75 -12.53 -1.31
CA LYS A 6 -5.94 -13.03 -1.99
C LYS A 6 -5.90 -12.58 -3.45
N ALA A 7 -6.09 -13.52 -4.38
CA ALA A 7 -6.09 -13.21 -5.80
C ALA A 7 -7.18 -12.19 -6.20
N ASP A 8 -8.30 -12.18 -5.48
CA ASP A 8 -9.43 -11.25 -5.61
C ASP A 8 -9.47 -10.20 -4.48
N GLY A 9 -8.36 -10.05 -3.75
CA GLY A 9 -8.24 -9.13 -2.64
C GLY A 9 -8.20 -7.66 -3.07
N ILE A 10 -8.64 -6.78 -2.18
CA ILE A 10 -8.58 -5.34 -2.37
C ILE A 10 -7.14 -4.87 -2.15
N TRP A 11 -6.66 -4.05 -3.09
CA TRP A 11 -5.38 -3.37 -2.97
C TRP A 11 -5.57 -1.94 -2.49
N PHE A 12 -4.77 -1.56 -1.50
CA PHE A 12 -4.78 -0.26 -0.86
C PHE A 12 -3.52 0.54 -1.18
N HIS A 13 -3.68 1.85 -1.18
CA HIS A 13 -2.58 2.81 -1.27
C HIS A 13 -2.81 3.95 -0.28
N GLY A 14 -1.73 4.36 0.40
CA GLY A 14 -1.73 5.52 1.28
C GLY A 14 -0.93 6.67 0.69
N SER A 15 -1.48 7.87 0.72
CA SER A 15 -0.83 9.09 0.22
C SER A 15 -1.19 10.29 1.09
N ASN A 16 -0.31 11.29 1.18
CA ASN A 16 -0.63 12.58 1.84
C ASN A 16 -1.20 13.63 0.88
N ILE A 17 -1.44 13.25 -0.37
CA ILE A 17 -2.03 14.11 -1.41
C ILE A 17 -3.21 13.41 -2.06
N VAL A 18 -4.14 14.20 -2.59
CA VAL A 18 -5.32 13.68 -3.29
C VAL A 18 -4.94 13.15 -4.68
N LEU A 19 -5.24 11.88 -4.94
CA LEU A 19 -4.92 11.19 -6.19
C LEU A 19 -6.18 10.68 -6.89
N SER A 20 -6.13 10.66 -8.23
CA SER A 20 -7.07 9.92 -9.08
C SER A 20 -6.41 8.72 -9.78
N GLU A 21 -5.07 8.69 -9.82
CA GLU A 21 -4.27 7.68 -10.48
C GLU A 21 -2.90 7.57 -9.79
N LEU A 22 -2.41 6.33 -9.65
CA LEU A 22 -1.04 6.02 -9.26
C LEU A 22 -0.14 5.98 -10.48
N ARG A 23 1.09 6.46 -10.34
CA ARG A 23 2.13 6.26 -11.36
C ARG A 23 2.68 4.84 -11.27
N GLU A 24 3.30 4.37 -12.34
CA GLU A 24 4.17 3.19 -12.30
C GLU A 24 5.24 3.35 -11.21
N GLY A 25 5.54 2.26 -10.50
CA GLY A 25 6.46 2.25 -9.37
C GLY A 25 5.87 2.75 -8.06
N SER A 26 4.55 2.92 -7.96
CA SER A 26 3.89 3.25 -6.69
C SER A 26 3.74 2.00 -5.83
N THR A 27 3.84 2.14 -4.51
CA THR A 27 3.63 1.03 -3.57
C THR A 27 2.16 0.82 -3.25
N ILE A 28 1.71 -0.43 -3.22
CA ILE A 28 0.38 -0.86 -2.80
C ILE A 28 0.46 -2.09 -1.89
N THR A 29 -0.60 -2.37 -1.14
CA THR A 29 -0.66 -3.52 -0.23
C THR A 29 -2.08 -4.03 -0.04
N GLN A 30 -2.28 -5.31 0.28
CA GLN A 30 -3.60 -5.80 0.73
C GLN A 30 -3.84 -5.59 2.23
N TRP A 31 -2.83 -5.09 2.96
CA TRP A 31 -2.94 -4.77 4.37
C TRP A 31 -3.38 -3.31 4.55
N LYS A 32 -4.67 -3.11 4.88
CA LYS A 32 -5.28 -1.78 5.01
C LYS A 32 -4.50 -0.88 5.96
N GLU A 33 -4.24 -1.35 7.18
CA GLU A 33 -3.60 -0.57 8.25
C GLU A 33 -2.16 -0.17 7.88
N LEU A 34 -1.46 -0.99 7.09
CA LEU A 34 -0.13 -0.65 6.57
C LEU A 34 -0.22 0.52 5.57
N ALA A 35 -1.20 0.50 4.67
CA ALA A 35 -1.44 1.62 3.76
C ALA A 35 -1.83 2.90 4.51
N GLU A 36 -2.67 2.80 5.55
CA GLU A 36 -3.02 3.93 6.42
C GLU A 36 -1.77 4.54 7.05
N ALA A 37 -0.90 3.73 7.65
CA ALA A 37 0.32 4.21 8.27
C ALA A 37 1.29 4.88 7.27
N PHE A 38 1.42 4.34 6.05
CA PHE A 38 2.20 4.96 4.98
C PHE A 38 1.62 6.29 4.48
N SER A 39 0.30 6.47 4.55
CA SER A 39 -0.35 7.71 4.08
C SER A 39 0.17 8.96 4.79
N HIS A 40 0.64 8.82 6.03
CA HIS A 40 1.17 9.92 6.85
C HIS A 40 2.62 10.32 6.55
N GLN A 41 3.21 9.81 5.44
CA GLN A 41 4.61 10.04 5.03
C GLN A 41 5.64 9.80 6.14
N PRO A 42 5.62 8.61 6.78
CA PRO A 42 6.62 8.29 7.78
C PRO A 42 8.02 8.22 7.17
N THR A 43 9.01 8.67 7.93
CA THR A 43 10.43 8.37 7.63
C THR A 43 10.85 7.05 8.27
N ILE A 44 10.12 6.60 9.29
CA ILE A 44 10.30 5.32 9.96
C ILE A 44 8.92 4.69 10.14
N LEU A 45 8.77 3.47 9.64
CA LEU A 45 7.63 2.60 9.85
C LEU A 45 8.13 1.18 10.11
N SER A 46 7.55 0.51 11.10
CA SER A 46 7.84 -0.88 11.45
C SER A 46 6.60 -1.53 12.03
N TYR A 47 6.56 -2.86 12.04
CA TYR A 47 5.55 -3.62 12.76
C TYR A 47 6.19 -4.82 13.46
N ASP A 48 5.59 -5.28 14.55
CA ASP A 48 6.04 -6.47 15.29
C ASP A 48 5.46 -7.77 14.70
N ASP A 49 5.82 -8.91 15.29
CA ASP A 49 5.33 -10.23 14.84
C ASP A 49 3.80 -10.41 14.98
N ASN A 50 3.13 -9.55 15.75
CA ASN A 50 1.68 -9.54 15.90
C ASN A 50 0.99 -8.58 14.92
N GLY A 51 1.76 -7.86 14.09
CA GLY A 51 1.28 -6.87 13.15
C GLY A 51 0.96 -5.51 13.77
N ASN A 52 1.45 -5.21 14.98
CA ASN A 52 1.26 -3.90 15.57
C ASN A 52 2.15 -2.88 14.87
N ILE A 53 1.55 -1.98 14.09
CA ILE A 53 2.28 -0.96 13.31
C ILE A 53 2.67 0.22 14.20
N SER A 54 3.91 0.69 14.05
CA SER A 54 4.45 1.92 14.64
C SER A 54 5.11 2.75 13.56
N HIS A 55 4.79 4.04 13.48
CA HIS A 55 5.38 4.96 12.51
C HIS A 55 5.51 6.37 13.09
N ASN A 56 6.36 7.20 12.47
CA ASN A 56 6.59 8.58 12.90
C ASN A 56 6.00 9.65 11.95
N GLY A 57 5.16 9.21 11.01
CA GLY A 57 4.47 10.08 10.05
C GLY A 57 3.51 11.04 10.75
N LYS A 58 3.34 12.25 10.18
CA LYS A 58 2.50 13.32 10.74
C LYS A 58 1.67 14.07 9.69
N GLU A 59 1.90 13.78 8.41
CA GLU A 59 1.14 14.41 7.34
C GLU A 59 -0.32 13.93 7.39
N LYS A 60 -1.24 14.76 6.88
CA LYS A 60 -2.63 14.32 6.68
C LYS A 60 -2.64 13.13 5.73
N GLY A 61 -3.36 12.07 6.10
CA GLY A 61 -3.41 10.83 5.33
C GLY A 61 -4.65 10.73 4.46
N TYR A 62 -4.53 10.02 3.35
CA TYR A 62 -5.63 9.64 2.48
C TYR A 62 -5.46 8.17 2.11
N LEU A 63 -6.53 7.39 2.27
CA LEU A 63 -6.55 5.98 1.94
C LEU A 63 -7.34 5.74 0.65
N TYR A 64 -6.74 4.96 -0.24
CA TYR A 64 -7.28 4.63 -1.54
C TYR A 64 -7.42 3.12 -1.71
N ILE A 65 -8.37 2.72 -2.56
CA ILE A 65 -8.37 1.41 -3.20
C ILE A 65 -8.01 1.53 -4.68
N ILE A 66 -7.44 0.48 -5.26
CA ILE A 66 -7.31 0.37 -6.72
C ILE A 66 -8.70 0.13 -7.33
N ASP A 67 -9.12 1.03 -8.23
CA ASP A 67 -10.47 1.05 -8.83
C ASP A 67 -10.50 0.42 -10.23
N GLU A 68 -9.71 -0.63 -10.40
CA GLU A 68 -9.64 -1.43 -11.63
C GLU A 68 -9.04 -2.83 -11.35
N PRO A 69 -9.21 -3.81 -12.25
CA PRO A 69 -8.59 -5.13 -12.09
C PRO A 69 -7.06 -5.05 -12.08
N VAL A 70 -6.45 -5.87 -11.22
CA VAL A 70 -4.99 -5.96 -11.04
C VAL A 70 -4.54 -7.41 -11.08
N GLU A 71 -3.55 -7.70 -11.92
CA GLU A 71 -2.94 -9.02 -12.07
C GLU A 71 -1.49 -9.02 -11.55
N ILE A 72 -1.19 -9.91 -10.59
CA ILE A 72 0.16 -10.11 -10.06
C ILE A 72 1.08 -10.68 -11.14
N GLY A 73 2.28 -10.12 -11.26
CA GLY A 73 3.28 -10.48 -12.27
C GLY A 73 3.15 -9.72 -13.58
N LYS A 74 2.03 -9.03 -13.80
CA LYS A 74 1.77 -8.21 -15.00
C LYS A 74 1.63 -6.74 -14.65
N ASP A 75 0.67 -6.43 -13.76
CA ASP A 75 0.35 -5.06 -13.35
C ASP A 75 1.08 -4.66 -12.08
N ILE A 76 1.39 -5.62 -11.22
CA ILE A 76 2.08 -5.41 -9.95
C ILE A 76 3.08 -6.54 -9.68
N TYR A 77 4.11 -6.28 -8.88
CA TYR A 77 5.10 -7.27 -8.48
C TYR A 77 5.59 -7.02 -7.05
N GLN A 78 6.02 -8.08 -6.37
CA GLN A 78 6.57 -7.98 -5.01
C GLN A 78 7.69 -6.93 -4.97
N HIS A 79 7.65 -6.03 -3.98
CA HIS A 79 8.67 -4.99 -3.86
C HIS A 79 10.07 -5.64 -3.73
N PRO A 80 10.99 -5.47 -4.70
CA PRO A 80 12.20 -6.30 -4.80
C PRO A 80 13.29 -5.93 -3.78
N ARG A 81 13.14 -4.77 -3.13
CA ARG A 81 14.10 -4.22 -2.18
C ARG A 81 13.41 -3.69 -0.91
N THR A 82 12.49 -4.47 -0.35
CA THR A 82 11.89 -4.15 0.96
C THR A 82 12.57 -4.97 2.06
N THR A 83 12.58 -4.43 3.27
CA THR A 83 12.94 -5.17 4.49
C THR A 83 11.71 -5.71 5.21
N MET A 84 10.50 -5.42 4.70
CA MET A 84 9.25 -5.99 5.19
C MET A 84 9.10 -7.45 4.78
N ASP A 85 8.15 -8.14 5.40
CA ASP A 85 7.83 -9.52 5.08
C ASP A 85 7.39 -9.66 3.61
N GLU A 86 7.54 -10.88 3.09
CA GLU A 86 6.94 -11.26 1.82
C GLU A 86 5.44 -10.93 1.84
N ASN A 87 4.93 -10.46 0.69
CA ASN A 87 3.55 -10.02 0.51
C ASN A 87 3.13 -8.72 1.24
N ALA A 88 3.99 -8.09 2.05
CA ALA A 88 3.64 -6.83 2.70
C ALA A 88 3.40 -5.69 1.71
N GLU A 89 4.23 -5.60 0.66
CA GLU A 89 4.26 -4.48 -0.27
C GLU A 89 4.51 -4.95 -1.71
N PHE A 90 3.77 -4.35 -2.64
CA PHE A 90 3.90 -4.55 -4.08
C PHE A 90 4.13 -3.21 -4.77
N LEU A 91 4.86 -3.23 -5.88
CA LEU A 91 5.04 -2.09 -6.76
C LEU A 91 4.13 -2.23 -7.99
N THR A 92 3.58 -1.11 -8.44
CA THR A 92 2.87 -1.02 -9.72
C THR A 92 3.86 -1.05 -10.90
N ASN A 93 3.47 -1.73 -11.98
CA ASN A 93 4.21 -1.84 -13.24
C ASN A 93 3.54 -1.08 -14.40
N ARG A 94 2.47 -0.34 -14.08
CA ARG A 94 1.75 0.59 -14.96
C ARG A 94 0.96 1.58 -14.10
N PRO A 95 0.43 2.66 -14.70
CA PRO A 95 -0.54 3.50 -14.01
C PRO A 95 -1.82 2.72 -13.63
N LEU A 96 -2.37 3.03 -12.45
CA LEU A 96 -3.58 2.41 -11.90
C LEU A 96 -4.51 3.48 -11.33
N LYS A 97 -5.79 3.44 -11.71
CA LYS A 97 -6.83 4.30 -11.15
C LYS A 97 -7.08 3.97 -9.70
N VAL A 98 -7.33 5.01 -8.92
CA VAL A 98 -7.64 4.88 -7.50
C VAL A 98 -8.94 5.58 -7.15
N LYS A 99 -9.59 5.05 -6.12
CA LYS A 99 -10.75 5.66 -5.50
C LYS A 99 -10.44 5.94 -4.03
N LEU A 100 -10.59 7.21 -3.63
CA LEU A 100 -10.49 7.62 -2.24
C LEU A 100 -11.61 6.95 -1.43
N ILE A 101 -11.25 6.34 -0.30
CA ILE A 101 -12.22 5.72 0.61
C ILE A 101 -12.22 6.34 2.01
N GLU A 102 -11.14 7.00 2.43
CA GLU A 102 -11.02 7.57 3.78
C GLU A 102 -10.01 8.73 3.85
N GLU A 103 -10.30 9.75 4.67
CA GLU A 103 -9.35 10.79 5.08
C GLU A 103 -8.90 10.51 6.52
N LEU A 104 -7.59 10.58 6.78
CA LEU A 104 -6.93 10.17 8.04
C LEU A 104 -6.17 11.32 8.71
#